data_AF-T0HY74-F1
#
_entry.id   AF-T0HY74-F1
#
_cell.length_a   1.000
_cell.length_b   1.000
_cell.length_c   1.000
_cell.angle_alpha   90.00
_cell.angle_beta   90.00
_cell.angle_gamma   90.00
#
_symmetry.space_group_name_H-M   'P 1'
#
loop_
_entity.id
_entity.type
_entity.pdbx_description
1 polymer ?
#
loop_
_entity_poly.entity_id
_entity_poly.type
_entity_poly.pdbx_seq_one_letter_code
_entity_poly.pdbx_strand_id
1 'polypeptide(L)'
;MRTVSCGAAVLTLAACLPVTGAWAEAVDGAEAFPETELAAPAQVMAALVPAGTSPRPSGCIALEPTCDGPDAALAGWDLADLRNQDVVAENLAGSPGLSIEKPETGSSLDRSGHVPRDEARYRGFFQQAGTIKTELAILAVYMGAQSVPKLFKETRPFHFKDEGWFGKDTANVGMDKLTHAFNTYLIANILHARLHRNTEASTGDALTAGVLAAGFMAINEISDGIEADSGYSMQDIAMNVTGAAFSVLRNAVPGVKEKLAFKIEIMPNKSIYSHVGKKHYAQQRFMLSIKGAGFAGLRETPLRYLDLQVGYYASDFLNSDRAKGIEPKRHLFFGVGLNVGELLFGESRSRFGRAAHSVLDHVQLPYTSLRVDTAGEFGHW
;
A
#
# COMPACT_ATOMS: atom_id res chain seq x y z
N MET A 1 -14.01 -26.49 16.57
CA MET A 1 -13.00 -25.42 16.77
C MET A 1 -11.79 -25.73 15.88
N ARG A 2 -11.61 -25.00 14.77
CA ARG A 2 -10.38 -25.02 13.97
C ARG A 2 -9.93 -23.58 13.81
N THR A 3 -8.82 -23.24 14.44
CA THR A 3 -8.12 -21.97 14.32
C THR A 3 -7.46 -21.92 12.95
N VAL A 4 -7.93 -21.02 12.07
CA VAL A 4 -7.33 -20.77 10.76
C VAL A 4 -6.27 -19.69 10.93
N SER A 5 -5.01 -20.06 10.70
CA SER A 5 -3.85 -19.18 10.71
C SER A 5 -3.98 -18.07 9.65
N CYS A 6 -3.85 -16.82 10.08
CA CYS A 6 -4.04 -15.61 9.28
C CYS A 6 -2.72 -14.86 8.99
N GLY A 7 -1.56 -15.55 9.04
CA GLY A 7 -0.24 -14.91 9.05
C GLY A 7 0.44 -14.64 7.69
N ALA A 8 -0.04 -15.21 6.58
CA ALA A 8 0.77 -15.24 5.35
C ALA A 8 0.84 -13.90 4.57
N ALA A 9 -0.07 -12.95 4.80
CA ALA A 9 -0.10 -11.69 4.03
C ALA A 9 0.81 -10.58 4.60
N VAL A 10 1.32 -10.73 5.83
CA VAL A 10 2.11 -9.69 6.52
C VAL A 10 3.56 -9.67 6.03
N LEU A 11 4.13 -10.81 5.62
CA LEU A 11 5.54 -10.88 5.23
C LEU A 11 5.87 -10.18 3.90
N THR A 12 4.93 -10.12 2.95
CA THR A 12 5.23 -9.58 1.61
C THR A 12 5.25 -8.04 1.56
N LEU A 13 4.48 -7.37 2.43
CA LEU A 13 4.48 -5.90 2.53
C LEU A 13 5.64 -5.34 3.37
N ALA A 14 6.17 -6.14 4.31
CA ALA A 14 7.34 -5.75 5.11
C ALA A 14 8.60 -5.52 4.26
N ALA A 15 8.72 -6.17 3.09
CA ALA A 15 9.83 -5.97 2.16
C ALA A 15 9.80 -4.60 1.44
N CYS A 16 8.66 -3.88 1.47
CA CYS A 16 8.51 -2.56 0.85
C CYS A 16 8.60 -1.41 1.85
N LEU A 17 8.69 -1.69 3.17
CA LEU A 17 8.99 -0.65 4.15
C LEU A 17 10.50 -0.41 4.11
N PRO A 18 10.96 0.75 3.62
CA PRO A 18 12.38 1.07 3.64
C PRO A 18 12.87 1.08 5.09
N VAL A 19 13.96 0.36 5.34
CA VAL A 19 14.72 0.45 6.59
C VAL A 19 15.34 1.85 6.60
N THR A 20 14.85 2.73 7.46
CA THR A 20 15.46 4.06 7.65
C THR A 20 16.88 3.87 8.17
N GLY A 21 17.84 4.55 7.55
CA GLY A 21 19.26 4.27 7.66
C GLY A 21 19.84 4.55 9.05
N ALA A 22 19.75 3.58 9.96
CA ALA A 22 20.50 3.58 11.22
C ALA A 22 21.65 2.53 11.23
N TRP A 23 21.94 1.89 10.09
CA TRP A 23 22.92 0.80 10.00
C TRP A 23 24.04 1.11 9.01
N ALA A 24 24.90 2.09 9.28
CA ALA A 24 26.36 2.08 9.01
C ALA A 24 26.93 3.46 8.67
N GLU A 25 27.07 4.32 9.68
CA GLU A 25 28.26 5.14 9.78
C GLU A 25 29.25 4.44 10.72
N ALA A 26 29.84 3.36 10.23
CA ALA A 26 31.12 2.86 10.72
C ALA A 26 31.67 1.90 9.67
N VAL A 27 32.93 2.09 9.32
CA VAL A 27 33.76 1.23 8.47
C VAL A 27 33.67 1.46 6.96
N ASP A 28 34.13 2.64 6.51
CA ASP A 28 35.00 2.67 5.33
C ASP A 28 36.37 2.13 5.80
N GLY A 29 36.71 0.87 5.48
CA GLY A 29 38.09 0.38 5.62
C GLY A 29 38.38 -0.96 6.29
N ALA A 30 37.44 -1.90 6.44
CA ALA A 30 37.78 -3.27 6.87
C ALA A 30 37.72 -4.26 5.69
N GLU A 31 38.78 -5.07 5.57
CA GLU A 31 38.95 -6.10 4.55
C GLU A 31 37.79 -7.11 4.52
N ALA A 32 37.41 -7.51 3.32
CA ALA A 32 36.36 -8.48 3.07
C ALA A 32 36.73 -9.86 3.65
N PHE A 33 35.85 -10.43 4.46
CA PHE A 33 35.91 -11.86 4.81
C PHE A 33 35.38 -12.72 3.65
N PRO A 34 35.93 -13.92 3.45
CA PRO A 34 35.73 -14.69 2.22
C PRO A 34 34.30 -15.21 2.07
N GLU A 35 33.79 -15.10 0.85
CA GLU A 35 32.51 -15.65 0.40
C GLU A 35 32.44 -17.16 0.68
N THR A 36 31.54 -17.54 1.57
CA THR A 36 31.02 -18.92 1.59
C THR A 36 29.66 -18.90 0.90
N GLU A 37 29.57 -19.70 -0.17
CA GLU A 37 28.42 -19.83 -1.08
C GLU A 37 27.11 -20.07 -0.32
N LEU A 38 26.20 -19.09 -0.34
CA LEU A 38 24.78 -19.33 -0.11
C LEU A 38 24.10 -19.61 -1.45
N ALA A 39 23.77 -20.88 -1.65
CA ALA A 39 23.02 -21.39 -2.79
C ALA A 39 21.69 -20.63 -3.01
N ALA A 40 21.35 -20.43 -4.29
CA ALA A 40 20.21 -19.66 -4.77
C ALA A 40 18.84 -20.11 -4.21
N PRO A 41 17.82 -19.22 -4.18
CA PRO A 41 16.52 -19.46 -3.51
C PRO A 41 15.63 -20.53 -4.18
N ALA A 42 16.08 -21.17 -5.25
CA ALA A 42 15.27 -22.13 -6.02
C ALA A 42 15.03 -23.47 -5.27
N GLN A 43 15.87 -23.81 -4.28
CA GLN A 43 15.80 -25.12 -3.61
C GLN A 43 14.89 -25.15 -2.37
N VAL A 44 14.50 -24.00 -1.82
CA VAL A 44 13.58 -23.94 -0.66
C VAL A 44 12.11 -24.14 -1.07
N MET A 45 11.76 -23.86 -2.33
CA MET A 45 10.40 -24.05 -2.84
C MET A 45 10.05 -25.51 -3.19
N ALA A 46 11.03 -26.41 -3.28
CA ALA A 46 10.81 -27.82 -3.63
C ALA A 46 10.41 -28.71 -2.45
N ALA A 47 10.49 -28.21 -1.20
CA ALA A 47 10.29 -29.02 0.01
C ALA A 47 8.85 -28.97 0.59
N LEU A 48 7.89 -28.34 -0.08
CA LEU A 48 6.51 -28.17 0.43
C LEU A 48 5.42 -28.88 -0.40
N VAL A 49 5.80 -29.80 -1.30
CA VAL A 49 4.84 -30.62 -2.05
C VAL A 49 4.90 -32.07 -1.53
N PRO A 50 3.85 -32.60 -0.88
CA PRO A 50 3.76 -34.03 -0.68
C PRO A 50 3.63 -34.70 -2.04
N ALA A 51 4.61 -35.54 -2.39
CA ALA A 51 4.54 -36.39 -3.56
C ALA A 51 3.38 -37.39 -3.40
N GLY A 52 2.49 -37.43 -4.39
CA GLY A 52 1.52 -38.51 -4.56
C GLY A 52 0.08 -38.14 -4.24
N THR A 53 -0.63 -37.55 -5.20
CA THR A 53 -1.98 -37.99 -5.59
C THR A 53 -2.26 -37.48 -7.00
N SER A 54 -2.51 -38.41 -7.92
CA SER A 54 -2.87 -38.12 -9.31
C SER A 54 -4.30 -37.54 -9.36
N PRO A 55 -4.60 -36.50 -10.16
CA PRO A 55 -5.96 -36.03 -10.30
C PRO A 55 -6.76 -36.99 -11.19
N ARG A 56 -7.76 -37.67 -10.61
CA ARG A 56 -8.86 -38.27 -11.38
C ARG A 56 -9.79 -37.15 -11.88
N PRO A 57 -10.35 -37.26 -13.11
CA PRO A 57 -11.37 -36.33 -13.58
C PRO A 57 -12.71 -36.69 -12.91
N SER A 58 -13.18 -35.84 -12.00
CA SER A 58 -14.53 -35.98 -11.45
C SER A 58 -15.51 -35.26 -12.36
N GLY A 59 -16.45 -36.05 -12.90
CA GLY A 59 -17.35 -35.68 -13.98
C GLY A 59 -18.45 -34.69 -13.63
N CYS A 60 -19.12 -34.27 -14.69
CA CYS A 60 -20.35 -33.49 -14.69
C CYS A 60 -21.40 -34.15 -13.79
N ILE A 61 -21.92 -33.40 -12.81
CA ILE A 61 -23.14 -33.76 -12.11
C ILE A 61 -24.29 -33.38 -13.05
N ALA A 62 -24.91 -34.40 -13.66
CA ALA A 62 -26.22 -34.27 -14.28
C ALA A 62 -27.27 -34.14 -13.15
N LEU A 63 -28.02 -33.05 -13.15
CA LEU A 63 -29.24 -32.93 -12.34
C LEU A 63 -30.41 -33.30 -13.27
N GLU A 64 -31.00 -34.48 -13.06
CA GLU A 64 -32.32 -34.78 -13.57
C GLU A 64 -33.38 -34.01 -12.77
N PRO A 65 -34.44 -33.46 -13.38
CA PRO A 65 -35.50 -32.78 -12.66
C PRO A 65 -36.58 -33.78 -12.24
N THR A 66 -36.81 -33.91 -10.94
CA THR A 66 -38.09 -34.42 -10.42
C THR A 66 -39.00 -33.23 -10.14
N CYS A 67 -39.93 -32.96 -11.04
CA CYS A 67 -40.97 -31.95 -10.88
C CYS A 67 -42.21 -32.59 -10.23
N ASP A 68 -42.49 -32.22 -8.99
CA ASP A 68 -43.82 -32.35 -8.37
C ASP A 68 -43.99 -31.15 -7.41
N GLY A 69 -44.62 -30.07 -7.90
CA GLY A 69 -44.89 -28.81 -7.18
C GLY A 69 -45.41 -27.73 -8.14
N PRO A 70 -46.19 -26.73 -7.69
CA PRO A 70 -47.25 -26.11 -8.49
C PRO A 70 -46.73 -25.25 -9.65
N ASP A 71 -46.72 -25.84 -10.85
CA ASP A 71 -46.32 -25.23 -12.13
C ASP A 71 -47.26 -24.12 -12.65
N ALA A 72 -48.14 -23.58 -11.81
CA ALA A 72 -49.07 -22.52 -12.22
C ALA A 72 -48.52 -21.09 -12.08
N ALA A 73 -47.39 -20.88 -11.38
CA ALA A 73 -46.90 -19.52 -11.07
C ALA A 73 -45.80 -19.00 -12.01
N LEU A 74 -45.21 -19.84 -12.86
CA LEU A 74 -44.05 -19.48 -13.71
C LEU A 74 -44.31 -19.59 -15.22
N ALA A 75 -45.52 -19.97 -15.64
CA ALA A 75 -45.86 -20.23 -17.04
C ALA A 75 -45.92 -18.98 -17.95
N GLY A 76 -45.55 -17.79 -17.46
CA GLY A 76 -45.59 -16.53 -18.21
C GLY A 76 -44.30 -15.73 -18.20
N TRP A 77 -43.21 -16.29 -17.69
CA TRP A 77 -41.95 -15.54 -17.54
C TRP A 77 -41.07 -15.75 -18.77
N ASP A 78 -40.90 -14.70 -19.58
CA ASP A 78 -39.88 -14.69 -20.63
C ASP A 78 -38.50 -14.54 -19.99
N LEU A 79 -37.58 -15.45 -20.32
CA LEU A 79 -36.19 -15.42 -19.84
C LEU A 79 -35.45 -14.14 -20.28
N ALA A 80 -35.94 -13.45 -21.31
CA ALA A 80 -35.43 -12.15 -21.72
C ALA A 80 -35.69 -11.04 -20.67
N ASP A 81 -36.80 -11.13 -19.91
CA ASP A 81 -37.20 -10.11 -18.93
C ASP A 81 -36.37 -10.15 -17.64
N LEU A 82 -35.74 -11.29 -17.33
CA LEU A 82 -34.86 -11.44 -16.16
C LEU A 82 -33.59 -10.58 -16.21
N ARG A 83 -33.29 -9.98 -17.37
CA ARG A 83 -32.17 -9.04 -17.51
C ARG A 83 -32.55 -7.61 -17.14
N ASN A 84 -33.84 -7.29 -17.06
CA ASN A 84 -34.33 -5.96 -16.76
C ASN A 84 -34.85 -5.89 -15.32
N GLN A 85 -34.03 -5.32 -14.42
CA GLN A 85 -34.32 -5.32 -12.98
C GLN A 85 -35.61 -4.59 -12.61
N ASP A 86 -36.04 -3.61 -13.42
CA ASP A 86 -37.27 -2.85 -13.18
C ASP A 86 -38.53 -3.69 -13.46
N VAL A 87 -38.50 -4.51 -14.53
CA VAL A 87 -39.61 -5.41 -14.91
C VAL A 87 -39.74 -6.57 -13.91
N VAL A 88 -38.61 -7.07 -13.40
CA VAL A 88 -38.61 -8.10 -12.35
C VAL A 88 -39.20 -7.57 -11.05
N ALA A 89 -38.87 -6.32 -10.67
CA ALA A 89 -39.40 -5.69 -9.46
C ALA A 89 -40.91 -5.42 -9.56
N GLU A 90 -41.40 -5.01 -10.73
CA GLU A 90 -42.82 -4.71 -10.98
C GLU A 90 -43.69 -5.99 -10.96
N ASN A 91 -43.21 -7.09 -11.55
CA ASN A 91 -43.89 -8.39 -11.51
C ASN A 91 -43.91 -9.05 -10.12
N LEU A 92 -42.87 -8.81 -9.31
CA LEU A 92 -42.82 -9.28 -7.92
C LEU A 92 -43.77 -8.52 -7.00
N ALA A 93 -44.01 -7.23 -7.26
CA ALA A 93 -44.92 -6.40 -6.47
C ALA A 93 -46.41 -6.79 -6.65
N GLY A 94 -46.77 -7.45 -7.76
CA GLY A 94 -48.13 -7.89 -8.07
C GLY A 94 -48.53 -9.26 -7.50
N SER A 95 -47.61 -10.01 -6.90
CA SER A 95 -47.86 -11.38 -6.42
C SER A 95 -48.22 -11.42 -4.94
N PRO A 96 -49.48 -11.73 -4.55
CA PRO A 96 -49.87 -11.77 -3.16
C PRO A 96 -49.24 -12.99 -2.48
N GLY A 97 -48.38 -12.75 -1.47
CA GLY A 97 -47.76 -13.80 -0.65
C GLY A 97 -46.25 -13.99 -0.84
N LEU A 98 -45.61 -13.24 -1.74
CA LEU A 98 -44.15 -13.25 -1.92
C LEU A 98 -43.53 -11.96 -1.35
N SER A 99 -43.67 -11.72 -0.06
CA SER A 99 -42.84 -10.74 0.63
C SER A 99 -41.43 -11.32 0.77
N ILE A 100 -40.52 -10.92 -0.11
CA ILE A 100 -39.09 -11.08 0.16
C ILE A 100 -38.79 -10.15 1.33
N GLU A 101 -38.76 -10.72 2.53
CA GLU A 101 -38.14 -10.07 3.68
C GLU A 101 -36.70 -9.76 3.28
N LYS A 102 -36.46 -8.49 2.95
CA LYS A 102 -35.13 -7.96 2.67
C LYS A 102 -34.28 -8.34 3.88
N PRO A 103 -33.15 -9.05 3.72
CA PRO A 103 -32.33 -9.40 4.88
C PRO A 103 -31.87 -8.10 5.54
N GLU A 104 -32.46 -7.76 6.69
CA GLU A 104 -31.94 -6.74 7.57
C GLU A 104 -30.64 -7.27 8.18
N THR A 105 -29.52 -6.83 7.63
CA THR A 105 -28.26 -6.51 8.33
C THR A 105 -27.16 -6.27 7.30
N GLY A 106 -27.14 -5.05 6.80
CA GLY A 106 -26.06 -4.50 6.00
C GLY A 106 -26.38 -3.05 5.78
N SER A 107 -25.93 -2.19 6.70
CA SER A 107 -26.02 -0.75 6.51
C SER A 107 -25.59 -0.40 5.09
N SER A 108 -26.40 0.37 4.37
CA SER A 108 -26.08 0.79 3.02
C SER A 108 -24.84 1.67 3.07
N LEU A 109 -23.73 1.18 2.51
CA LEU A 109 -22.51 1.98 2.39
C LEU A 109 -22.81 3.26 1.61
N ASP A 110 -22.25 4.37 2.06
CA ASP A 110 -22.30 5.63 1.33
C ASP A 110 -21.40 5.58 0.08
N ARG A 111 -21.33 6.69 -0.68
CA ARG A 111 -20.50 6.77 -1.90
C ARG A 111 -19.00 6.59 -1.65
N SER A 112 -18.55 6.78 -0.40
CA SER A 112 -17.16 6.58 0.00
C SER A 112 -16.88 5.14 0.46
N GLY A 113 -17.92 4.30 0.50
CA GLY A 113 -17.83 2.92 0.95
C GLY A 113 -17.93 2.77 2.47
N HIS A 114 -18.48 3.75 3.19
CA HIS A 114 -18.59 3.71 4.66
C HIS A 114 -20.04 3.61 5.13
N VAL A 115 -20.22 2.91 6.26
CA VAL A 115 -21.46 2.91 7.04
C VAL A 115 -21.61 4.28 7.71
N PRO A 116 -22.75 4.99 7.54
CA PRO A 116 -23.04 6.25 8.20
C PRO A 116 -22.82 6.20 9.72
N ARG A 117 -22.37 7.31 10.30
CA ARG A 117 -21.91 7.32 11.69
C ARG A 117 -23.00 6.96 12.72
N ASP A 118 -24.24 7.29 12.42
CA ASP A 118 -25.44 6.96 13.20
C ASP A 118 -25.81 5.47 13.13
N GLU A 119 -25.42 4.78 12.06
CA GLU A 119 -25.61 3.34 11.89
C GLU A 119 -24.37 2.53 12.33
N ALA A 120 -23.20 3.17 12.39
CA ALA A 120 -21.92 2.53 12.70
C ALA A 120 -21.86 1.97 14.13
N ARG A 121 -21.40 0.73 14.25
CA ARG A 121 -21.12 0.05 15.53
C ARG A 121 -19.89 0.63 16.24
N TYR A 122 -18.89 1.08 15.50
CA TYR A 122 -17.63 1.61 16.02
C TYR A 122 -17.48 3.09 15.64
N ARG A 123 -17.99 4.00 16.49
CA ARG A 123 -18.13 5.44 16.15
C ARG A 123 -16.97 6.32 16.60
N GLY A 124 -16.12 5.80 17.47
CA GLY A 124 -15.06 6.56 18.14
C GLY A 124 -13.67 6.00 17.87
N PHE A 125 -12.67 6.88 17.90
CA PHE A 125 -11.26 6.54 17.70
C PHE A 125 -10.81 5.33 18.53
N PHE A 126 -11.04 5.34 19.85
CA PHE A 126 -10.61 4.25 20.73
C PHE A 126 -11.34 2.92 20.47
N GLN A 127 -12.62 2.99 20.08
CA GLN A 127 -13.39 1.80 19.71
C GLN A 127 -12.83 1.17 18.44
N GLN A 128 -12.54 1.99 17.44
CA GLN A 128 -11.98 1.57 16.16
C GLN A 128 -10.55 1.02 16.35
N ALA A 129 -9.64 1.81 16.96
CA ALA A 129 -8.27 1.39 17.24
C ALA A 129 -8.20 0.11 18.09
N GLY A 130 -9.16 -0.08 19.01
CA GLY A 130 -9.30 -1.28 19.82
C GLY A 130 -9.55 -2.57 19.02
N THR A 131 -9.90 -2.48 17.73
CA THR A 131 -10.14 -3.65 16.86
C THR A 131 -8.89 -4.16 16.14
N ILE A 132 -7.78 -3.42 16.16
CA ILE A 132 -6.54 -3.75 15.41
C ILE A 132 -5.31 -3.89 16.32
N LYS A 133 -5.51 -4.35 17.55
CA LYS A 133 -4.45 -4.45 18.57
C LYS A 133 -3.24 -5.27 18.10
N THR A 134 -3.48 -6.34 17.34
CA THR A 134 -2.40 -7.19 16.82
C THR A 134 -1.54 -6.45 15.80
N GLU A 135 -2.14 -5.69 14.90
CA GLU A 135 -1.45 -4.87 13.91
C GLU A 135 -0.61 -3.78 14.60
N LEU A 136 -1.17 -3.13 15.62
CA LEU A 136 -0.44 -2.12 16.40
C LEU A 136 0.74 -2.73 17.16
N ALA A 137 0.58 -3.93 17.70
CA ALA A 137 1.67 -4.64 18.37
C ALA A 137 2.77 -5.04 17.38
N ILE A 138 2.42 -5.53 16.19
CA ILE A 138 3.40 -5.86 15.14
C ILE A 138 4.17 -4.59 14.72
N LEU A 139 3.46 -3.47 14.52
CA LEU A 139 4.09 -2.20 14.17
C LEU A 139 5.03 -1.70 15.27
N ALA A 140 4.59 -1.78 16.54
CA ALA A 140 5.43 -1.42 17.68
C ALA A 140 6.69 -2.28 17.78
N VAL A 141 6.60 -3.59 17.54
CA VAL A 141 7.76 -4.49 17.49
C VAL A 141 8.70 -4.13 16.34
N TYR A 142 8.16 -3.88 15.15
CA TYR A 142 8.93 -3.48 13.98
C TYR A 142 9.70 -2.16 14.20
N MET A 143 9.03 -1.16 14.79
CA MET A 143 9.66 0.11 15.13
C MET A 143 10.67 -0.05 16.26
N GLY A 144 10.34 -0.82 17.29
CA GLY A 144 11.27 -1.14 18.37
C GLY A 144 12.54 -1.81 17.84
N ALA A 145 12.44 -2.72 16.89
CA ALA A 145 13.60 -3.35 16.25
C ALA A 145 14.52 -2.35 15.53
N GLN A 146 14.00 -1.20 15.09
CA GLN A 146 14.77 -0.13 14.45
C GLN A 146 15.29 0.90 15.46
N SER A 147 14.48 1.31 16.43
CA SER A 147 14.82 2.38 17.38
C SER A 147 15.61 1.88 18.59
N VAL A 148 15.36 0.66 19.11
CA VAL A 148 16.05 0.13 20.29
C VAL A 148 17.57 0.04 20.11
N PRO A 149 18.10 -0.42 18.95
CA PRO A 149 19.54 -0.42 18.72
C PRO A 149 20.20 0.96 18.88
N LYS A 150 19.47 2.06 18.62
CA LYS A 150 19.98 3.43 18.77
C LYS A 150 20.32 3.78 20.22
N LEU A 151 19.64 3.16 21.20
CA LEU A 151 19.89 3.38 22.63
C LEU A 151 21.24 2.82 23.10
N PHE A 152 21.88 1.94 22.32
CA PHE A 152 23.16 1.33 22.65
C PHE A 152 24.35 1.99 21.93
N LYS A 153 24.10 3.05 21.17
CA LYS A 153 25.14 3.87 20.52
C LYS A 153 25.46 5.10 21.35
N GLU A 154 26.48 5.85 20.92
CA GLU A 154 26.71 7.18 21.46
C GLU A 154 25.49 8.08 21.20
N THR A 155 24.87 8.56 22.27
CA THR A 155 23.65 9.37 22.23
C THR A 155 23.93 10.77 22.71
N ARG A 156 23.05 11.70 22.31
CA ARG A 156 23.03 13.07 22.82
C ARG A 156 21.72 13.33 23.57
N PRO A 157 21.69 14.34 24.46
CA PRO A 157 20.42 14.81 25.01
C PRO A 157 19.44 15.15 23.89
N PHE A 158 18.15 14.96 24.16
CA PHE A 158 17.10 15.22 23.17
C PHE A 158 17.25 16.62 22.57
N HIS A 159 17.24 16.71 21.24
CA HIS A 159 17.39 17.97 20.54
C HIS A 159 16.60 18.01 19.24
N PHE A 160 16.21 19.23 18.86
CA PHE A 160 15.61 19.50 17.56
C PHE A 160 16.70 19.74 16.53
N LYS A 161 16.41 19.37 15.28
CA LYS A 161 17.30 19.61 14.15
C LYS A 161 16.50 20.14 12.96
N ASP A 162 16.99 21.23 12.38
CA ASP A 162 16.51 21.70 11.09
C ASP A 162 17.25 20.95 9.98
N GLU A 163 16.53 20.10 9.26
CA GLU A 163 17.09 19.32 8.16
C GLU A 163 16.87 19.95 6.78
N GLY A 164 16.14 21.08 6.75
CA GLY A 164 15.66 21.71 5.54
C GLY A 164 14.64 20.88 4.76
N TRP A 165 14.36 21.34 3.54
CA TRP A 165 13.38 20.74 2.62
C TRP A 165 14.09 20.17 1.37
N PHE A 166 13.61 20.52 0.18
CA PHE A 166 14.10 20.06 -1.13
C PHE A 166 15.27 20.92 -1.66
N GLY A 167 16.07 21.51 -0.77
CA GLY A 167 17.26 22.29 -1.15
C GLY A 167 18.41 21.38 -1.58
N LYS A 168 19.28 21.84 -2.48
CA LYS A 168 20.50 21.10 -2.87
C LYS A 168 21.52 21.03 -1.74
N ASP A 169 21.48 22.02 -0.87
CA ASP A 169 22.28 22.18 0.33
C ASP A 169 21.84 21.27 1.48
N THR A 170 20.64 20.68 1.42
CA THR A 170 20.15 19.76 2.47
C THR A 170 20.78 18.38 2.34
N ALA A 171 20.93 17.68 3.47
CA ALA A 171 21.70 16.43 3.55
C ALA A 171 21.22 15.35 2.56
N ASN A 172 19.90 15.22 2.39
CA ASN A 172 19.22 14.21 1.58
C ASN A 172 18.41 14.80 0.43
N VAL A 173 18.53 16.11 0.18
CA VAL A 173 17.90 16.80 -0.97
C VAL A 173 16.39 16.50 -1.06
N GLY A 174 15.70 16.48 0.09
CA GLY A 174 14.27 16.20 0.21
C GLY A 174 13.82 14.74 0.02
N MET A 175 14.72 13.79 -0.27
CA MET A 175 14.35 12.36 -0.40
C MET A 175 13.87 11.75 0.91
N ASP A 176 14.51 12.15 2.00
CA ASP A 176 14.15 11.76 3.36
C ASP A 176 12.71 12.23 3.70
N LYS A 177 12.41 13.50 3.43
CA LYS A 177 11.08 14.11 3.58
C LYS A 177 9.99 13.32 2.83
N LEU A 178 10.25 12.90 1.60
CA LEU A 178 9.31 12.07 0.83
C LEU A 178 9.20 10.63 1.36
N THR A 179 10.28 10.09 1.93
CA THR A 179 10.27 8.79 2.62
C THR A 179 9.34 8.84 3.83
N HIS A 180 9.43 9.88 4.65
CA HIS A 180 8.53 10.11 5.79
C HIS A 180 7.05 10.17 5.36
N ALA A 181 6.75 10.95 4.31
CA ALA A 181 5.40 11.00 3.76
C ALA A 181 4.93 9.65 3.22
N PHE A 182 5.75 8.96 2.42
CA PHE A 182 5.36 7.71 1.79
C PHE A 182 5.17 6.58 2.82
N ASN A 183 6.09 6.46 3.79
CA ASN A 183 5.99 5.46 4.85
C ASN A 183 4.74 5.68 5.70
N THR A 184 4.46 6.93 6.08
CA THR A 184 3.25 7.24 6.85
C THR A 184 1.98 6.94 6.05
N TYR A 185 1.96 7.29 4.77
CA TYR A 185 0.88 6.95 3.84
C TYR A 185 0.67 5.43 3.72
N LEU A 186 1.74 4.65 3.56
CA LEU A 186 1.68 3.20 3.45
C LEU A 186 1.18 2.54 4.74
N ILE A 187 1.72 2.95 5.89
CA ILE A 187 1.27 2.47 7.21
C ILE A 187 -0.21 2.79 7.40
N ALA A 188 -0.63 4.02 7.10
CA ALA A 188 -2.04 4.43 7.20
C ALA A 188 -2.96 3.58 6.31
N ASN A 189 -2.56 3.26 5.08
CA ASN A 189 -3.35 2.39 4.20
C ASN A 189 -3.43 0.94 4.71
N ILE A 190 -2.35 0.40 5.27
CA ILE A 190 -2.34 -0.94 5.87
C ILE A 190 -3.28 -0.98 7.08
N LEU A 191 -3.18 -0.01 7.98
CA LEU A 191 -4.05 0.10 9.15
C LEU A 191 -5.51 0.30 8.74
N HIS A 192 -5.77 1.18 7.76
CA HIS A 192 -7.10 1.42 7.22
C HIS A 192 -7.72 0.14 6.66
N ALA A 193 -6.99 -0.64 5.85
CA ALA A 193 -7.48 -1.90 5.31
C ALA A 193 -7.86 -2.94 6.38
N ARG A 194 -7.34 -2.81 7.60
CA ARG A 194 -7.69 -3.65 8.75
C ARG A 194 -8.84 -3.06 9.55
N LEU A 195 -8.79 -1.77 9.86
CA LEU A 195 -9.88 -1.05 10.52
C LEU A 195 -11.18 -1.14 9.75
N HIS A 196 -11.15 -0.85 8.44
CA HIS A 196 -12.31 -0.89 7.58
C HIS A 196 -12.99 -2.25 7.56
N ARG A 197 -12.21 -3.35 7.66
CA ARG A 197 -12.78 -4.70 7.78
C ARG A 197 -13.30 -5.00 9.18
N ASN A 198 -12.52 -4.69 10.21
CA ASN A 198 -12.85 -5.09 11.59
C ASN A 198 -13.96 -4.22 12.20
N THR A 199 -14.17 -3.02 11.65
CA THR A 199 -15.19 -2.07 12.10
C THR A 199 -16.41 -2.02 11.18
N GLU A 200 -16.51 -2.96 10.23
CA GLU A 200 -17.64 -3.03 9.28
C GLU A 200 -17.80 -1.71 8.49
N ALA A 201 -16.68 -1.18 7.99
CA ALA A 201 -16.59 0.06 7.22
C ALA A 201 -17.14 1.29 7.95
N SER A 202 -16.97 1.36 9.28
CA SER A 202 -17.47 2.49 10.07
C SER A 202 -16.86 3.82 9.60
N THR A 203 -17.71 4.84 9.36
CA THR A 203 -17.25 6.20 9.04
C THR A 203 -16.16 6.67 10.02
N GLY A 204 -15.05 7.16 9.48
CA GLY A 204 -13.93 7.72 10.25
C GLY A 204 -12.80 6.73 10.55
N ASP A 205 -12.92 5.47 10.14
CA ASP A 205 -11.84 4.47 10.18
C ASP A 205 -10.56 4.92 9.43
N ALA A 206 -10.69 5.61 8.29
CA ALA A 206 -9.58 6.19 7.54
C ALA A 206 -8.85 7.27 8.36
N LEU A 207 -9.61 8.15 9.05
CA LEU A 207 -9.04 9.16 9.94
C LEU A 207 -8.32 8.52 11.13
N THR A 208 -8.93 7.51 11.75
CA THR A 208 -8.30 6.74 12.84
C THR A 208 -7.00 6.10 12.36
N ALA A 209 -6.99 5.51 11.17
CA ALA A 209 -5.77 4.93 10.58
C ALA A 209 -4.67 5.97 10.35
N GLY A 210 -5.03 7.15 9.81
CA GLY A 210 -4.11 8.26 9.58
C GLY A 210 -3.52 8.82 10.87
N VAL A 211 -4.33 9.03 11.89
CA VAL A 211 -3.88 9.51 13.22
C VAL A 211 -2.94 8.50 13.87
N LEU A 212 -3.27 7.21 13.82
CA LEU A 212 -2.39 6.16 14.34
C LEU A 212 -1.05 6.15 13.60
N ALA A 213 -1.06 6.14 12.26
CA ALA A 213 0.16 6.13 11.46
C ALA A 213 1.06 7.36 11.73
N ALA A 214 0.49 8.56 11.73
CA ALA A 214 1.23 9.79 12.04
C ALA A 214 1.77 9.78 13.47
N GLY A 215 1.00 9.29 14.44
CA GLY A 215 1.43 9.16 15.83
C GLY A 215 2.59 8.17 16.01
N PHE A 216 2.53 7.03 15.33
CA PHE A 216 3.65 6.07 15.30
C PHE A 216 4.90 6.73 14.72
N MET A 217 4.79 7.35 13.55
CA MET A 217 5.93 8.00 12.90
C MET A 217 6.48 9.16 13.75
N ALA A 218 5.64 9.91 14.45
CA ALA A 218 6.10 10.93 15.40
C ALA A 218 6.86 10.35 16.60
N ILE A 219 6.50 9.13 17.06
CA ILE A 219 7.29 8.40 18.07
C ILE A 219 8.62 7.93 17.48
N ASN A 220 8.68 7.58 16.19
CA ASN A 220 9.95 7.27 15.52
C ASN A 220 10.91 8.45 15.57
N GLU A 221 10.43 9.66 15.27
CA GLU A 221 11.26 10.88 15.30
C GLU A 221 11.85 11.17 16.68
N ILE A 222 11.17 10.75 17.77
CA ILE A 222 11.72 10.88 19.13
C ILE A 222 13.03 10.07 19.25
N SER A 223 13.12 8.93 18.57
CA SER A 223 14.35 8.14 18.53
C SER A 223 15.48 8.81 17.74
N ASP A 224 15.16 9.68 16.78
CA ASP A 224 16.14 10.46 16.04
C ASP A 224 16.64 11.65 16.86
N GLY A 225 15.78 12.21 17.74
CA GLY A 225 16.13 13.29 18.67
C GLY A 225 17.26 13.00 19.65
N ILE A 226 17.64 11.73 19.85
CA ILE A 226 18.72 11.30 20.74
C ILE A 226 19.99 10.85 20.01
N GLU A 227 19.98 10.81 18.66
CA GLU A 227 21.15 10.44 17.87
C GLU A 227 22.18 11.57 17.80
N ALA A 228 23.44 11.24 17.50
CA ALA A 228 24.53 12.23 17.49
C ALA A 228 24.59 13.05 16.18
N ASP A 229 24.15 12.44 15.07
CA ASP A 229 24.20 12.91 13.68
C ASP A 229 22.81 13.25 13.11
N SER A 230 21.74 12.85 13.82
CA SER A 230 20.33 13.18 13.52
C SER A 230 19.68 14.02 14.64
N GLY A 231 18.41 14.37 14.51
CA GLY A 231 17.65 15.08 15.55
C GLY A 231 16.15 15.14 15.25
N TYR A 232 15.33 15.60 16.21
CA TYR A 232 13.88 15.66 16.03
C TYR A 232 13.52 16.78 15.04
N SER A 233 12.95 16.41 13.90
CA SER A 233 12.72 17.29 12.77
C SER A 233 11.23 17.61 12.60
N MET A 234 10.87 18.88 12.72
CA MET A 234 9.48 19.32 12.48
C MET A 234 9.09 19.22 11.00
N GLN A 235 10.08 19.24 10.10
CA GLN A 235 9.90 19.02 8.67
C GLN A 235 9.47 17.56 8.40
N ASP A 236 10.04 16.58 9.12
CA ASP A 236 9.63 15.17 9.00
C ASP A 236 8.27 14.93 9.61
N ILE A 237 7.97 15.53 10.77
CA ILE A 237 6.62 15.51 11.35
C ILE A 237 5.59 16.07 10.36
N ALA A 238 5.90 17.19 9.69
CA ALA A 238 5.00 17.77 8.68
C ALA A 238 4.78 16.81 7.48
N MET A 239 5.83 16.11 7.04
CA MET A 239 5.72 15.13 5.96
C MET A 239 4.97 13.87 6.39
N ASN A 240 5.18 13.38 7.61
CA ASN A 240 4.42 12.30 8.20
C ASN A 240 2.92 12.64 8.19
N VAL A 241 2.55 13.82 8.67
CA VAL A 241 1.16 14.33 8.62
C VAL A 241 0.65 14.42 7.19
N THR A 242 1.46 14.89 6.24
CA THR A 242 1.09 14.98 4.81
C THR A 242 0.77 13.59 4.23
N GLY A 243 1.59 12.59 4.51
CA GLY A 243 1.35 11.20 4.09
C GLY A 243 0.07 10.62 4.68
N ALA A 244 -0.14 10.80 5.98
CA ALA A 244 -1.37 10.39 6.66
C ALA A 244 -2.60 11.08 6.06
N ALA A 245 -2.54 12.40 5.85
CA ALA A 245 -3.63 13.17 5.26
C ALA A 245 -3.96 12.69 3.85
N PHE A 246 -2.95 12.38 3.03
CA PHE A 246 -3.19 11.82 1.70
C PHE A 246 -3.86 10.44 1.76
N SER A 247 -3.47 9.58 2.71
CA SER A 247 -4.16 8.30 2.96
C SER A 247 -5.63 8.51 3.36
N VAL A 248 -5.90 9.45 4.27
CA VAL A 248 -7.27 9.80 4.69
C VAL A 248 -8.08 10.28 3.50
N LEU A 249 -7.55 11.24 2.73
CA LEU A 249 -8.20 11.76 1.52
C LEU A 249 -8.55 10.63 0.55
N ARG A 250 -7.58 9.74 0.31
CA ARG A 250 -7.73 8.64 -0.64
C ARG A 250 -8.82 7.67 -0.23
N ASN A 251 -8.95 7.37 1.06
CA ASN A 251 -9.89 6.37 1.54
C ASN A 251 -11.24 6.94 1.97
N ALA A 252 -11.34 8.22 2.35
CA ALA A 252 -12.58 8.83 2.81
C ALA A 252 -13.34 9.58 1.71
N VAL A 253 -12.68 9.98 0.61
CA VAL A 253 -13.34 10.72 -0.48
C VAL A 253 -13.70 9.77 -1.63
N PRO A 254 -14.98 9.72 -2.04
CA PRO A 254 -15.45 8.87 -3.13
C PRO A 254 -14.63 9.02 -4.41
N GLY A 255 -14.13 7.90 -4.95
CA GLY A 255 -13.47 7.88 -6.25
C GLY A 255 -12.02 8.35 -6.26
N VAL A 256 -11.44 8.78 -5.13
CA VAL A 256 -10.04 9.24 -5.09
C VAL A 256 -9.09 8.05 -5.09
N LYS A 257 -9.38 6.99 -4.34
CA LYS A 257 -8.58 5.75 -4.30
C LYS A 257 -8.38 5.14 -5.68
N GLU A 258 -9.43 5.14 -6.50
CA GLU A 258 -9.44 4.57 -7.82
C GLU A 258 -8.63 5.42 -8.81
N LYS A 259 -8.58 6.74 -8.61
CA LYS A 259 -7.95 7.69 -9.54
C LYS A 259 -6.52 8.08 -9.18
N LEU A 260 -6.18 8.16 -7.90
CA LEU A 260 -4.88 8.64 -7.43
C LEU A 260 -4.14 7.54 -6.68
N ALA A 261 -2.83 7.50 -6.84
CA ALA A 261 -1.91 6.67 -6.07
C ALA A 261 -0.62 7.43 -5.80
N PHE A 262 -0.12 7.39 -4.56
CA PHE A 262 1.24 7.82 -4.24
C PHE A 262 2.12 6.58 -4.22
N LYS A 263 3.11 6.53 -5.11
CA LYS A 263 3.92 5.34 -5.38
C LYS A 263 5.40 5.61 -5.13
N ILE A 264 6.10 4.54 -4.79
CA ILE A 264 7.55 4.47 -4.78
C ILE A 264 8.03 3.56 -5.91
N GLU A 265 9.16 3.91 -6.52
CA GLU A 265 9.95 3.02 -7.36
C GLU A 265 11.35 2.90 -6.76
N ILE A 266 11.87 1.68 -6.73
CA ILE A 266 13.23 1.41 -6.28
C ILE A 266 14.06 0.97 -7.48
N MET A 267 14.91 1.87 -7.99
CA MET A 267 15.75 1.54 -9.13
C MET A 267 16.95 0.69 -8.73
N PRO A 268 17.17 -0.46 -9.41
CA PRO A 268 18.30 -1.31 -9.12
C PRO A 268 19.63 -0.57 -9.32
N ASN A 269 20.58 -0.81 -8.42
CA ASN A 269 21.98 -0.38 -8.58
C ASN A 269 22.91 -1.60 -8.63
N LYS A 270 24.23 -1.40 -8.53
CA LYS A 270 25.21 -2.51 -8.55
C LYS A 270 24.97 -3.56 -7.46
N SER A 271 24.37 -3.18 -6.33
CA SER A 271 24.01 -4.08 -5.25
C SER A 271 22.57 -4.60 -5.35
N ILE A 272 21.86 -4.31 -6.45
CA ILE A 272 20.42 -4.52 -6.69
C ILE A 272 19.56 -3.68 -5.73
N TYR A 273 19.80 -3.77 -4.42
CA TYR A 273 19.11 -3.02 -3.38
C TYR A 273 20.08 -2.59 -2.27
N SER A 274 20.03 -1.32 -1.90
CA SER A 274 20.75 -0.73 -0.78
C SER A 274 19.78 -0.55 0.37
N HIS A 275 20.11 -1.13 1.53
CA HIS A 275 19.30 -1.10 2.75
C HIS A 275 19.81 -0.07 3.77
N VAL A 276 20.82 0.72 3.39
CA VAL A 276 21.60 1.56 4.31
C VAL A 276 21.90 2.92 3.73
N GLY A 277 21.77 3.94 4.58
CA GLY A 277 22.31 5.27 4.38
C GLY A 277 21.81 5.96 3.11
N LYS A 278 22.55 6.96 2.64
CA LYS A 278 22.13 7.77 1.48
C LYS A 278 22.02 7.00 0.16
N LYS A 279 22.70 5.84 0.05
CA LYS A 279 22.61 4.96 -1.12
C LYS A 279 21.21 4.37 -1.29
N HIS A 280 20.52 4.12 -0.18
CA HIS A 280 19.13 3.69 -0.20
C HIS A 280 18.22 4.78 -0.80
N TYR A 281 18.35 6.03 -0.35
CA TYR A 281 17.59 7.16 -0.89
C TYR A 281 17.86 7.42 -2.37
N ALA A 282 19.10 7.24 -2.83
CA ALA A 282 19.46 7.43 -4.24
C ALA A 282 18.74 6.45 -5.20
N GLN A 283 18.25 5.31 -4.70
CA GLN A 283 17.47 4.37 -5.51
C GLN A 283 15.98 4.71 -5.57
N GLN A 284 15.49 5.57 -4.69
CA GLN A 284 14.07 5.84 -4.59
C GLN A 284 13.63 6.92 -5.58
N ARG A 285 12.48 6.68 -6.22
CA ARG A 285 11.68 7.74 -6.83
C ARG A 285 10.30 7.72 -6.23
N PHE A 286 9.78 8.90 -5.92
CA PHE A 286 8.42 9.05 -5.43
C PHE A 286 7.56 9.72 -6.48
N MET A 287 6.33 9.26 -6.65
CA MET A 287 5.44 9.80 -7.68
C MET A 287 3.98 9.77 -7.27
N LEU A 288 3.26 10.85 -7.58
CA LEU A 288 1.81 10.85 -7.64
C LEU A 288 1.38 10.40 -9.03
N SER A 289 0.55 9.36 -9.07
CA SER A 289 0.04 8.74 -10.29
C SER A 289 -1.46 8.96 -10.42
N ILE A 290 -1.87 9.51 -11.56
CA ILE A 290 -3.27 9.56 -12.00
C ILE A 290 -3.53 8.30 -12.84
N LYS A 291 -4.35 7.41 -12.30
CA LYS A 291 -4.59 6.07 -12.86
C LYS A 291 -5.75 6.09 -13.85
N GLY A 292 -5.50 5.69 -15.10
CA GLY A 292 -6.54 5.62 -16.13
C GLY A 292 -7.71 4.73 -15.74
N ALA A 293 -7.45 3.58 -15.10
CA ALA A 293 -8.48 2.64 -14.61
C ALA A 293 -9.52 3.27 -13.65
N GLY A 294 -9.15 4.38 -12.98
CA GLY A 294 -10.01 5.09 -12.06
C GLY A 294 -11.14 5.89 -12.71
N PHE A 295 -11.09 6.09 -14.03
CA PHE A 295 -12.05 6.91 -14.77
C PHE A 295 -13.01 6.03 -15.58
N ALA A 296 -14.31 6.16 -15.34
CA ALA A 296 -15.33 5.36 -16.01
C ALA A 296 -15.21 5.41 -17.55
N GLY A 297 -14.94 6.59 -18.12
CA GLY A 297 -14.76 6.76 -19.57
C GLY A 297 -13.50 6.13 -20.16
N LEU A 298 -12.54 5.70 -19.33
CA LEU A 298 -11.29 5.08 -19.79
C LEU A 298 -11.26 3.56 -19.57
N ARG A 299 -12.21 2.99 -18.81
CA ARG A 299 -12.23 1.57 -18.40
C ARG A 299 -12.32 0.58 -19.56
N GLU A 300 -12.96 0.96 -20.65
CA GLU A 300 -13.09 0.15 -21.87
C GLU A 300 -12.04 0.49 -22.93
N THR A 301 -11.00 1.26 -22.55
CA THR A 301 -9.94 1.69 -23.45
C THR A 301 -8.57 1.19 -22.97
N PRO A 302 -7.56 1.09 -23.85
CA PRO A 302 -6.19 0.78 -23.43
C PRO A 302 -5.62 1.75 -22.39
N LEU A 303 -6.16 2.98 -22.30
CA LEU A 303 -5.71 3.99 -21.33
C LEU A 303 -5.96 3.56 -19.87
N ARG A 304 -6.80 2.55 -19.61
CA ARG A 304 -6.97 1.98 -18.26
C ARG A 304 -5.66 1.45 -17.67
N TYR A 305 -4.74 1.00 -18.53
CA TYR A 305 -3.44 0.45 -18.15
C TYR A 305 -2.33 1.49 -18.03
N LEU A 306 -2.64 2.78 -18.19
CA LEU A 306 -1.66 3.86 -18.11
C LEU A 306 -1.89 4.73 -16.87
N ASP A 307 -0.78 5.14 -16.28
CA ASP A 307 -0.72 6.12 -15.20
C ASP A 307 0.01 7.37 -15.71
N LEU A 308 -0.60 8.55 -15.55
CA LEU A 308 0.10 9.82 -15.72
C LEU A 308 0.80 10.17 -14.41
N GLN A 309 2.10 10.46 -14.46
CA GLN A 309 2.96 10.59 -13.29
C GLN A 309 3.55 11.99 -13.18
N VAL A 310 3.55 12.52 -11.96
CA VAL A 310 4.44 13.60 -11.53
C VAL A 310 5.21 13.10 -10.32
N GLY A 311 6.52 13.29 -10.29
CA GLY A 311 7.34 12.74 -9.23
C GLY A 311 8.66 13.44 -9.02
N TYR A 312 9.40 12.96 -8.04
CA TYR A 312 10.66 13.53 -7.61
C TYR A 312 11.68 12.44 -7.27
N TYR A 313 12.93 12.69 -7.66
CA TYR A 313 14.10 12.02 -7.09
C TYR A 313 15.28 12.98 -7.01
N ALA A 314 16.33 12.57 -6.30
CA ALA A 314 17.60 13.28 -6.23
C ALA A 314 18.75 12.36 -6.62
N SER A 315 19.84 12.93 -7.11
CA SER A 315 21.10 12.22 -7.38
C SER A 315 22.30 13.05 -6.95
N ASP A 316 23.48 12.45 -6.96
CA ASP A 316 24.76 13.11 -6.70
C ASP A 316 24.83 13.79 -5.31
N PHE A 317 24.14 13.23 -4.31
CA PHE A 317 24.04 13.78 -2.95
C PHE A 317 24.72 12.92 -1.87
N LEU A 318 25.46 11.88 -2.27
CA LEU A 318 26.20 11.05 -1.31
C LEU A 318 27.30 11.89 -0.64
N ASN A 319 27.71 11.48 0.58
CA ASN A 319 28.82 12.14 1.28
C ASN A 319 30.11 12.11 0.43
N SER A 320 30.35 11.01 -0.31
CA SER A 320 31.46 10.88 -1.26
C SER A 320 31.38 11.83 -2.45
N ASP A 321 30.18 12.19 -2.89
CA ASP A 321 29.97 13.09 -4.04
C ASP A 321 30.25 14.54 -3.60
N ARG A 322 29.72 14.91 -2.42
CA ARG A 322 29.98 16.20 -1.79
C ARG A 322 31.46 16.40 -1.48
N ALA A 323 32.15 15.37 -0.98
CA ALA A 323 33.59 15.42 -0.73
C ALA A 323 34.41 15.65 -2.01
N LYS A 324 33.88 15.27 -3.18
CA LYS A 324 34.47 15.53 -4.50
C LYS A 324 34.05 16.87 -5.10
N GLY A 325 33.27 17.68 -4.38
CA GLY A 325 32.73 18.94 -4.88
C GLY A 325 31.64 18.77 -5.95
N ILE A 326 31.03 17.59 -6.07
CA ILE A 326 29.94 17.35 -7.01
C ILE A 326 28.67 17.98 -6.44
N GLU A 327 28.01 18.82 -7.25
CA GLU A 327 26.73 19.41 -6.86
C GLU A 327 25.58 18.39 -6.93
N PRO A 328 24.76 18.29 -5.87
CA PRO A 328 23.55 17.50 -5.90
C PRO A 328 22.54 17.95 -6.95
N LYS A 329 21.83 16.98 -7.52
CA LYS A 329 20.79 17.21 -8.52
C LYS A 329 19.41 16.89 -7.97
N ARG A 330 18.43 17.63 -8.48
CA ARG A 330 17.01 17.50 -8.16
C ARG A 330 16.28 17.25 -9.46
N HIS A 331 15.45 16.23 -9.45
CA HIS A 331 14.76 15.76 -10.64
C HIS A 331 13.27 15.74 -10.35
N LEU A 332 12.60 16.86 -10.61
CA LEU A 332 11.15 16.85 -10.75
C LEU A 332 10.85 16.27 -12.13
N PHE A 333 10.03 15.24 -12.21
CA PHE A 333 9.74 14.55 -13.46
C PHE A 333 8.25 14.45 -13.74
N PHE A 334 7.96 14.35 -15.04
CA PHE A 334 6.64 14.03 -15.58
C PHE A 334 6.77 12.81 -16.48
N GLY A 335 5.78 11.94 -16.49
CA GLY A 335 5.86 10.74 -17.30
C GLY A 335 4.57 9.98 -17.46
N VAL A 336 4.66 8.91 -18.23
CA VAL A 336 3.59 7.92 -18.41
C VAL A 336 4.16 6.57 -18.01
N GLY A 337 3.48 5.89 -17.08
CA GLY A 337 3.84 4.55 -16.64
C GLY A 337 2.75 3.53 -16.90
N LEU A 338 3.15 2.26 -16.89
CA LEU A 338 2.23 1.14 -16.94
C LEU A 338 1.65 0.90 -15.55
N ASN A 339 0.33 0.80 -15.50
CA ASN A 339 -0.40 0.31 -14.34
C ASN A 339 -0.34 -1.24 -14.34
N VAL A 340 0.80 -1.78 -13.90
CA VAL A 340 1.03 -3.23 -13.89
C VAL A 340 0.02 -3.97 -13.00
N GLY A 341 -0.43 -3.33 -11.92
CA GLY A 341 -1.46 -3.88 -11.03
C GLY A 341 -2.78 -4.11 -11.77
N GLU A 342 -3.23 -3.12 -12.53
CA GLU A 342 -4.41 -3.26 -13.39
C GLU A 342 -4.17 -4.29 -14.51
N LEU A 343 -3.02 -4.23 -15.18
CA LEU A 343 -2.69 -5.09 -16.30
C LEU A 343 -2.71 -6.58 -15.95
N LEU A 344 -2.15 -6.95 -14.80
CA LEU A 344 -2.01 -8.35 -14.40
C LEU A 344 -3.12 -8.83 -13.46
N PHE A 345 -3.71 -7.92 -12.67
CA PHE A 345 -4.57 -8.30 -11.56
C PHE A 345 -5.88 -7.51 -11.46
N GLY A 346 -6.19 -6.59 -12.38
CA GLY A 346 -7.42 -5.78 -12.37
C GLY A 346 -8.70 -6.62 -12.33
N GLU A 347 -8.72 -7.75 -13.05
CA GLU A 347 -9.87 -8.66 -13.10
C GLU A 347 -9.78 -9.84 -12.11
N SER A 348 -8.70 -9.93 -11.32
CA SER A 348 -8.48 -11.08 -10.44
C SER A 348 -9.44 -11.09 -9.24
N ARG A 349 -10.25 -12.16 -9.14
CA ARG A 349 -11.10 -12.45 -7.98
C ARG A 349 -10.38 -13.26 -6.88
N SER A 350 -9.14 -13.66 -7.09
CA SER A 350 -8.36 -14.38 -6.07
C SER A 350 -7.91 -13.46 -4.94
N ARG A 351 -7.71 -14.01 -3.73
CA ARG A 351 -7.14 -13.26 -2.60
C ARG A 351 -5.73 -12.75 -2.91
N PHE A 352 -4.93 -13.60 -3.57
CA PHE A 352 -3.57 -13.26 -3.96
C PHE A 352 -3.56 -12.10 -4.96
N GLY A 353 -4.33 -12.17 -6.05
CA GLY A 353 -4.33 -11.10 -7.05
C GLY A 353 -4.85 -9.77 -6.52
N ARG A 354 -5.84 -9.76 -5.61
CA ARG A 354 -6.24 -8.52 -4.91
C ARG A 354 -5.11 -7.93 -4.06
N ALA A 355 -4.36 -8.79 -3.35
CA ALA A 355 -3.21 -8.34 -2.58
C ALA A 355 -2.08 -7.82 -3.49
N ALA A 356 -1.77 -8.52 -4.58
CA ALA A 356 -0.78 -8.12 -5.56
C ALA A 356 -1.14 -6.78 -6.23
N HIS A 357 -2.39 -6.61 -6.65
CA HIS A 357 -2.91 -5.33 -7.14
C HIS A 357 -2.71 -4.23 -6.09
N SER A 358 -3.08 -4.48 -4.83
CA SER A 358 -2.91 -3.50 -3.75
C SER A 358 -1.44 -3.13 -3.50
N VAL A 359 -0.50 -4.05 -3.67
CA VAL A 359 0.94 -3.76 -3.57
C VAL A 359 1.40 -2.90 -4.73
N LEU A 360 1.03 -3.25 -5.97
CA LEU A 360 1.39 -2.50 -7.19
C LEU A 360 0.69 -1.13 -7.30
N ASP A 361 -0.30 -0.90 -6.46
CA ASP A 361 -0.92 0.41 -6.27
C ASP A 361 -0.08 1.35 -5.39
N HIS A 362 0.96 0.82 -4.72
CA HIS A 362 1.95 1.58 -3.93
C HIS A 362 3.36 1.49 -4.53
N VAL A 363 3.63 0.50 -5.38
CA VAL A 363 4.95 0.26 -5.97
C VAL A 363 4.88 0.34 -7.48
N GLN A 364 5.69 1.21 -8.06
CA GLN A 364 5.97 1.20 -9.50
C GLN A 364 7.13 0.22 -9.76
N LEU A 365 6.98 -0.65 -10.75
CA LEU A 365 8.07 -1.53 -11.15
C LEU A 365 9.11 -0.75 -11.98
N PRO A 366 10.41 -0.94 -11.73
CA PRO A 366 11.47 -0.38 -12.57
C PRO A 366 11.24 -0.65 -14.06
N TYR A 367 11.63 0.29 -14.91
CA TYR A 367 11.57 0.17 -16.37
C TYR A 367 10.16 0.06 -16.97
N THR A 368 9.11 0.33 -16.18
CA THR A 368 7.72 0.30 -16.67
C THR A 368 7.14 1.70 -16.87
N SER A 369 7.99 2.72 -16.99
CA SER A 369 7.57 4.10 -17.28
C SER A 369 8.56 4.85 -18.16
N LEU A 370 8.05 5.84 -18.88
CA LEU A 370 8.83 6.80 -19.66
C LEU A 370 8.65 8.18 -19.04
N ARG A 371 9.76 8.87 -18.79
CA ARG A 371 9.78 10.11 -18.04
C ARG A 371 10.71 11.13 -18.67
N VAL A 372 10.41 12.40 -18.40
CA VAL A 372 11.28 13.54 -18.62
C VAL A 372 11.37 14.34 -17.33
N ASP A 373 12.58 14.77 -16.98
CA ASP A 373 12.80 15.58 -15.78
C ASP A 373 13.11 17.05 -16.08
N THR A 374 13.24 17.84 -15.02
CA THR A 374 13.60 19.27 -15.09
C THR A 374 15.02 19.55 -15.58
N ALA A 375 15.89 18.55 -15.69
CA ALA A 375 17.21 18.65 -16.31
C ALA A 375 17.16 18.34 -17.82
N GLY A 376 16.00 17.95 -18.35
CA GLY A 376 15.83 17.52 -19.74
C GLY A 376 16.29 16.09 -19.99
N GLU A 377 16.56 15.30 -18.94
CA GLU A 377 16.91 13.90 -19.08
C GLU A 377 15.64 13.10 -19.40
N PHE A 378 15.67 12.40 -20.53
CA PHE A 378 14.58 11.52 -20.97
C PHE A 378 14.98 10.07 -20.74
N GLY A 379 14.14 9.31 -20.03
CA GLY A 379 14.43 7.89 -19.80
C GLY A 379 13.56 7.24 -18.74
N HIS A 380 14.09 6.14 -18.22
CA HIS A 380 13.46 5.24 -17.23
C HIS A 380 14.29 5.14 -15.95
N TRP A 381 15.16 6.14 -15.73
CA TRP A 381 16.31 6.13 -14.81
C TRP A 381 16.00 5.64 -13.42
#